data_AF-A0A971WE72-F1
#
_entry.id   AF-A0A971WE72-F1
#
_cell.length_a   1.000
_cell.length_b   1.000
_cell.length_c   1.000
_cell.angle_alpha   90.00
_cell.angle_beta   90.00
_cell.angle_gamma   90.00
#
_symmetry.space_group_name_H-M   'P 1'
#
loop_
_entity.id
_entity.type
_entity.pdbx_description
1 polymer ?
#
loop_
_entity_poly.entity_id
_entity_poly.type
_entity_poly.pdbx_seq_one_letter_code
_entity_poly.pdbx_strand_id
1 'polypeptide(L)'
;MAKIEKNDKKTSEESAAKKTLWEFIKFIFVSLLATVVSYGTLNILILMPFIKDLFATPLHWFVFDYPVTTNNAGAIVSGALGYFIAFNTANILAQIVAFFVNKEKTFKSGANVATTLPIYLVFTLALICFSAWLSPNLNTFFIGKGVGGQLSANIATAVCSTIQFFVYFPVDKLL
;
A
#
# COMPACT_ATOMS: atom_id res chain seq x y z
N MET A 1 -20.48 27.84 -36.01
CA MET A 1 -19.27 26.98 -35.91
C MET A 1 -18.70 26.95 -34.48
N ALA A 2 -18.33 28.08 -33.87
CA ALA A 2 -17.78 28.11 -32.49
C ALA A 2 -18.66 27.50 -31.36
N LYS A 3 -19.99 27.51 -31.52
CA LYS A 3 -20.94 26.94 -30.53
C LYS A 3 -21.00 25.40 -30.61
N ILE A 4 -20.76 24.83 -31.79
CA ILE A 4 -20.73 23.38 -32.04
C ILE A 4 -19.42 22.82 -31.48
N GLU A 5 -18.30 23.50 -31.74
CA GLU A 5 -16.98 23.12 -31.24
C GLU A 5 -16.88 23.15 -29.70
N LYS A 6 -17.56 24.10 -29.05
CA LYS A 6 -17.70 24.15 -27.58
C LYS A 6 -18.56 23.01 -27.04
N ASN A 7 -19.63 22.65 -27.74
CA ASN A 7 -20.49 21.55 -27.33
C ASN A 7 -19.78 20.20 -27.48
N ASP A 8 -19.01 20.00 -28.56
CA ASP A 8 -18.23 18.77 -28.80
C ASP A 8 -17.08 18.61 -27.81
N LYS A 9 -16.39 19.70 -27.46
CA LYS A 9 -15.37 19.68 -26.39
C LYS A 9 -16.01 19.30 -25.05
N LYS A 10 -17.14 19.91 -24.70
CA LYS A 10 -17.85 19.64 -23.45
C LYS A 10 -18.35 18.19 -23.36
N THR A 11 -18.93 17.63 -24.41
CA THR A 11 -19.35 16.21 -24.44
C THR A 11 -18.17 15.25 -24.40
N SER A 12 -17.03 15.61 -25.02
CA SER A 12 -15.80 14.80 -24.93
C SER A 12 -15.21 14.78 -23.52
N GLU A 13 -15.22 15.92 -22.81
CA GLU A 13 -14.76 16.05 -21.43
C GLU A 13 -15.69 15.30 -20.46
N GLU A 14 -17.00 15.41 -20.63
CA GLU A 14 -17.99 14.67 -19.82
C GLU A 14 -17.86 13.14 -20.00
N SER A 15 -17.55 12.68 -21.22
CA SER A 15 -17.30 11.26 -21.51
C SER A 15 -15.99 10.77 -20.86
N ALA A 16 -14.92 11.56 -20.96
CA ALA A 16 -13.64 11.24 -20.32
C ALA A 16 -13.71 11.23 -18.78
N ALA A 17 -14.48 12.15 -18.20
CA ALA A 17 -14.73 12.21 -16.76
C ALA A 17 -15.52 10.99 -16.27
N LYS A 18 -16.58 10.59 -16.98
CA LYS A 18 -17.35 9.37 -16.68
C LYS A 18 -16.48 8.11 -16.77
N LYS A 19 -15.62 8.02 -17.79
CA LYS A 19 -14.66 6.91 -17.94
C LYS A 19 -13.69 6.85 -16.77
N THR A 20 -13.10 7.98 -16.40
CA THR A 20 -12.15 8.06 -15.27
C THR A 20 -12.80 7.73 -13.94
N LEU A 21 -14.03 8.19 -13.70
CA LEU A 21 -14.79 7.82 -12.51
C LEU A 21 -15.04 6.31 -12.43
N TRP A 22 -15.37 5.68 -13.55
CA TRP A 22 -15.57 4.23 -13.59
C TRP A 22 -14.28 3.43 -13.36
N GLU A 23 -13.16 3.89 -13.93
CA GLU A 23 -11.83 3.34 -13.65
C GLU A 23 -11.51 3.45 -12.15
N PHE A 24 -11.81 4.59 -11.53
CA PHE A 24 -11.61 4.80 -10.10
C PHE A 24 -12.48 3.84 -9.24
N ILE A 25 -13.74 3.62 -9.62
CA ILE A 25 -14.61 2.66 -8.92
C ILE A 25 -14.03 1.25 -8.98
N LYS A 26 -13.59 0.79 -10.16
CA LYS A 26 -12.94 -0.52 -10.29
C LYS A 26 -11.66 -0.60 -9.47
N PHE A 27 -10.86 0.46 -9.49
CA PHE A 27 -9.63 0.55 -8.71
C PHE A 27 -9.89 0.39 -7.20
N ILE A 28 -10.99 0.93 -6.68
CA ILE A 28 -11.42 0.69 -5.28
C ILE A 28 -11.61 -0.79 -5.02
N PHE A 29 -12.35 -1.50 -5.88
CA PHE A 29 -12.56 -2.95 -5.72
C PHE A 29 -11.27 -3.76 -5.80
N VAL A 30 -10.36 -3.39 -6.70
CA VAL A 30 -9.04 -4.03 -6.80
C VAL A 30 -8.19 -3.75 -5.56
N SER A 31 -8.26 -2.54 -5.00
CA SER A 31 -7.57 -2.20 -3.75
C SER A 31 -8.11 -2.98 -2.54
N LEU A 32 -9.42 -3.24 -2.51
CA LEU A 32 -10.03 -4.12 -1.51
C LEU A 32 -9.56 -5.57 -1.68
N LEU A 33 -9.48 -6.08 -2.92
CA LEU A 33 -8.91 -7.39 -3.21
C LEU A 33 -7.44 -7.46 -2.74
N ALA A 34 -6.63 -6.46 -3.06
CA ALA A 34 -5.23 -6.39 -2.62
C ALA A 34 -5.12 -6.39 -1.09
N THR A 35 -6.04 -5.71 -0.40
CA THR A 35 -6.12 -5.72 1.06
C THR A 35 -6.37 -7.15 1.58
N VAL A 36 -7.33 -7.86 1.00
CA VAL A 36 -7.62 -9.27 1.36
C VAL A 36 -6.41 -10.16 1.11
N VAL A 37 -5.73 -10.01 -0.03
CA VAL A 37 -4.51 -10.75 -0.35
C VAL A 37 -3.41 -10.45 0.67
N SER A 38 -3.16 -9.18 0.97
CA SER A 38 -2.11 -8.78 1.94
C SER A 38 -2.37 -9.40 3.31
N TYR A 39 -3.58 -9.26 3.86
CA TYR A 39 -3.92 -9.85 5.15
C TYR A 39 -3.88 -11.38 5.13
N GLY A 40 -4.41 -12.02 4.08
CA GLY A 40 -4.36 -13.47 3.93
C GLY A 40 -2.93 -14.00 3.90
N THR A 41 -2.09 -13.41 3.06
CA THR A 41 -0.67 -13.76 2.92
C THR A 41 0.10 -13.51 4.21
N LEU A 42 -0.13 -12.38 4.89
CA LEU A 42 0.52 -12.06 6.16
C LEU A 42 0.24 -13.13 7.23
N ASN A 43 -1.03 -13.50 7.39
CA ASN A 43 -1.44 -14.51 8.37
C ASN A 43 -0.83 -15.89 8.05
N ILE A 44 -0.65 -16.24 6.78
CA ILE A 44 0.03 -17.47 6.38
C ILE A 44 1.54 -17.39 6.67
N LEU A 45 2.19 -16.28 6.32
CA LEU A 45 3.64 -16.09 6.51
C LEU A 45 4.04 -16.12 7.98
N ILE A 46 3.31 -15.44 8.86
CA ILE A 46 3.60 -15.41 10.31
C ILE A 46 3.48 -16.81 10.94
N LEU A 47 2.70 -17.72 10.36
CA LEU A 47 2.58 -19.08 10.87
C LEU A 47 3.76 -19.98 10.50
N MET A 48 4.56 -19.61 9.50
CA MET A 48 5.67 -20.41 9.01
C MET A 48 6.82 -20.49 10.04
N PRO A 49 7.41 -21.67 10.27
CA PRO A 49 8.45 -21.84 11.30
C PRO A 49 9.65 -20.89 11.12
N PHE A 50 10.17 -20.78 9.90
CA PHE A 50 11.32 -19.93 9.60
C PHE A 50 11.05 -18.43 9.83
N ILE A 51 9.79 -17.98 9.72
CA ILE A 51 9.42 -16.59 10.04
C ILE A 51 9.36 -16.41 11.56
N LYS A 52 8.77 -17.36 12.29
CA LYS A 52 8.66 -17.31 13.75
C LYS A 52 10.02 -17.25 14.43
N ASP A 53 10.99 -18.02 13.93
CA ASP A 53 12.36 -18.04 14.48
C ASP A 53 13.02 -16.64 14.40
N LEU A 54 12.62 -15.82 13.44
CA LEU A 54 13.14 -14.46 13.25
C LEU A 54 12.44 -13.41 14.11
N PHE A 55 11.39 -13.75 14.88
CA PHE A 55 10.71 -12.77 15.75
C PHE A 55 11.58 -12.35 16.93
N ALA A 56 12.58 -13.16 17.28
CA ALA A 56 13.57 -12.85 18.30
C ALA A 56 14.75 -12.01 17.78
N THR A 57 14.77 -11.67 16.48
CA THR A 57 15.88 -10.95 15.86
C THR A 57 15.51 -9.49 15.63
N PRO A 58 16.15 -8.52 16.29
CA PRO A 58 15.88 -7.11 16.06
C PRO A 58 16.37 -6.68 14.67
N LEU A 59 15.68 -5.72 14.06
CA LEU A 59 16.10 -5.11 12.80
C LEU A 59 16.10 -3.59 12.95
N HIS A 60 17.27 -3.00 12.75
CA HIS A 60 17.45 -1.56 12.61
C HIS A 60 18.20 -1.30 11.31
N TRP A 61 17.49 -0.86 10.27
CA TRP A 61 18.10 -0.61 8.97
C TRP A 61 17.35 0.47 8.21
N PHE A 62 18.08 1.50 7.79
CA PHE A 62 17.54 2.65 7.07
C PHE A 62 16.38 3.32 7.84
N VAL A 63 15.17 3.38 7.26
CA VAL A 63 13.96 3.93 7.91
C VAL A 63 13.16 2.88 8.68
N PHE A 64 13.65 1.64 8.73
CA PHE A 64 12.98 0.53 9.40
C PHE A 64 13.55 0.31 10.78
N ASP A 65 12.67 0.34 11.78
CA ASP A 65 12.98 0.13 13.18
C ASP A 65 12.01 -0.89 13.77
N TYR A 66 12.47 -2.13 13.93
CA TYR A 66 11.70 -3.27 14.41
C TYR A 66 12.42 -3.90 15.62
N PRO A 67 12.24 -3.30 16.82
CA PRO A 67 12.85 -3.81 18.04
C PRO A 67 12.21 -5.12 18.50
N VAL A 68 12.96 -5.88 19.30
CA VAL A 68 12.42 -6.99 20.08
C VAL A 68 11.89 -6.46 21.40
N THR A 69 10.61 -6.66 21.68
CA THR A 69 9.96 -6.36 22.96
C THR A 69 9.46 -7.64 23.61
N THR A 70 9.65 -7.72 24.92
CA THR A 70 9.18 -8.82 25.75
C THR A 70 8.16 -8.31 26.76
N ASN A 71 7.21 -9.16 27.13
CA ASN A 71 6.31 -8.87 28.24
C ASN A 71 6.99 -9.18 29.58
N ASN A 72 6.29 -8.90 30.68
CA ASN A 72 6.77 -9.16 32.04
C ASN A 72 7.10 -10.65 32.33
N ALA A 73 6.60 -11.58 31.50
CA ALA A 73 6.89 -13.01 31.59
C ALA A 73 8.08 -13.44 30.70
N GLY A 74 8.76 -12.50 30.05
CA GLY A 74 9.90 -12.77 29.16
C GLY A 74 9.50 -13.29 27.78
N ALA A 75 8.20 -13.42 27.47
CA ALA A 75 7.75 -13.84 26.15
C ALA A 75 7.88 -12.68 25.15
N ILE A 76 8.39 -12.98 23.96
CA ILE A 76 8.48 -12.02 22.85
C ILE A 76 7.07 -11.63 22.42
N VAL A 77 6.77 -10.33 22.44
CA VAL A 77 5.48 -9.75 22.03
C VAL A 77 5.59 -8.86 20.80
N SER A 78 6.79 -8.50 20.36
CA SER A 78 7.04 -7.82 19.08
C SER A 78 7.32 -8.80 17.95
N GLY A 79 6.93 -8.42 16.74
CA GLY A 79 7.22 -9.19 15.53
C GLY A 79 8.63 -9.05 14.94
N ALA A 80 9.43 -8.07 15.36
CA ALA A 80 10.82 -7.82 14.95
C ALA A 80 11.13 -8.10 13.45
N LEU A 81 12.27 -8.71 13.12
CA LEU A 81 12.68 -9.05 11.74
C LEU A 81 11.66 -9.96 11.03
N GLY A 82 11.12 -10.97 11.73
CA GLY A 82 10.17 -11.89 11.08
C GLY A 82 8.88 -11.20 10.62
N TYR A 83 8.35 -10.26 11.40
CA TYR A 83 7.19 -9.47 11.00
C TYR A 83 7.56 -8.45 9.93
N PHE A 84 8.75 -7.84 9.96
CA PHE A 84 9.24 -7.02 8.85
C PHE A 84 9.21 -7.82 7.53
N ILE A 85 9.77 -9.02 7.50
CA ILE A 85 9.80 -9.87 6.30
C ILE A 85 8.37 -10.24 5.89
N ALA A 86 7.56 -10.74 6.83
CA ALA A 86 6.21 -11.20 6.54
C ALA A 86 5.31 -10.07 6.02
N PHE A 87 5.34 -8.92 6.69
CA PHE A 87 4.53 -7.74 6.34
C PHE A 87 4.92 -7.17 4.97
N ASN A 88 6.21 -6.96 4.71
CA ASN A 88 6.63 -6.39 3.43
C ASN A 88 6.43 -7.38 2.27
N THR A 89 6.67 -8.67 2.50
CA THR A 89 6.40 -9.72 1.49
C THR A 89 4.91 -9.78 1.14
N ALA A 90 4.04 -9.78 2.17
CA ALA A 90 2.59 -9.78 1.97
C ALA A 90 2.12 -8.55 1.19
N ASN A 91 2.63 -7.36 1.53
CA ASN A 91 2.29 -6.13 0.82
C ASN A 91 2.78 -6.15 -0.63
N ILE A 92 4.02 -6.56 -0.90
CA ILE A 92 4.55 -6.64 -2.26
C ILE A 92 3.71 -7.62 -3.11
N LEU A 93 3.39 -8.80 -2.57
CA LEU A 93 2.56 -9.78 -3.28
C LEU A 93 1.16 -9.25 -3.58
N ALA A 94 0.54 -8.56 -2.61
CA ALA A 94 -0.75 -7.91 -2.81
C ALA A 94 -0.70 -6.84 -3.91
N GLN A 95 0.35 -6.03 -3.96
CA GLN A 95 0.51 -5.02 -5.00
C GLN A 95 0.76 -5.64 -6.37
N ILE A 96 1.50 -6.75 -6.46
CA ILE A 96 1.65 -7.50 -7.72
C ILE A 96 0.29 -7.97 -8.25
N VAL A 97 -0.55 -8.54 -7.37
CA VAL A 97 -1.92 -8.95 -7.74
C VAL A 97 -2.75 -7.73 -8.19
N ALA A 98 -2.68 -6.63 -7.43
CA ALA A 98 -3.39 -5.40 -7.76
C ALA A 98 -2.99 -4.88 -9.16
N PHE A 99 -1.69 -4.85 -9.45
CA PHE A 99 -1.14 -4.43 -10.72
C PHE A 99 -1.71 -5.24 -11.90
N PHE A 100 -1.69 -6.57 -11.83
CA PHE A 100 -2.22 -7.40 -12.92
C PHE A 100 -3.72 -7.20 -13.13
N VAL A 101 -4.49 -7.17 -12.03
CA VAL A 101 -5.95 -6.98 -12.11
C VAL A 101 -6.28 -5.57 -12.62
N ASN A 102 -5.58 -4.54 -12.16
CA ASN A 102 -5.79 -3.17 -12.64
C ASN A 102 -5.41 -3.02 -14.11
N LYS A 103 -4.27 -3.57 -14.51
CA LYS A 103 -3.82 -3.56 -15.90
C LYS A 103 -4.86 -4.17 -16.84
N GLU A 104 -5.39 -5.34 -16.51
CA GLU A 104 -6.32 -6.06 -17.39
C GLU A 104 -7.78 -5.59 -17.27
N LYS A 105 -8.28 -5.36 -16.05
CA LYS A 105 -9.72 -5.13 -15.78
C LYS A 105 -10.08 -3.67 -15.60
N THR A 106 -9.19 -2.88 -14.99
CA THR A 106 -9.42 -1.46 -14.70
C THR A 106 -9.08 -0.60 -15.91
N PHE A 107 -7.82 -0.63 -16.34
CA PHE A 107 -7.29 0.26 -17.37
C PHE A 107 -7.22 -0.35 -18.77
N LYS A 108 -7.25 -1.69 -18.88
CA LYS A 108 -7.09 -2.42 -20.15
C LYS A 108 -5.81 -1.98 -20.90
N SER A 109 -4.72 -1.84 -20.15
CA SER A 109 -3.46 -1.32 -20.65
C SER A 109 -2.69 -2.38 -21.46
N GLY A 110 -2.41 -2.09 -22.73
CA GLY A 110 -1.60 -2.94 -23.62
C GLY A 110 -0.08 -2.80 -23.40
N ALA A 111 0.37 -2.09 -22.35
CA ALA A 111 1.79 -1.87 -22.11
C ALA A 111 2.52 -3.17 -21.75
N ASN A 112 3.81 -3.24 -22.08
CA ASN A 112 4.63 -4.43 -21.86
C ASN A 112 4.88 -4.68 -20.36
N VAL A 113 4.38 -5.80 -19.84
CA VAL A 113 4.55 -6.24 -18.44
C VAL A 113 6.03 -6.32 -18.04
N ALA A 114 6.91 -6.74 -18.96
CA ALA A 114 8.35 -6.85 -18.67
C ALA A 114 9.01 -5.50 -18.34
N THR A 115 8.42 -4.39 -18.80
CA THR A 115 8.88 -3.03 -18.49
C THR A 115 8.10 -2.44 -17.33
N THR A 116 6.77 -2.62 -17.30
CA THR A 116 5.92 -1.90 -16.35
C THR A 116 5.91 -2.53 -14.96
N LEU A 117 6.04 -3.85 -14.84
CA LEU A 117 6.10 -4.52 -13.53
C LEU A 117 7.37 -4.15 -12.72
N PRO A 118 8.60 -4.13 -13.28
CA PRO A 118 9.76 -3.66 -12.52
C PRO A 118 9.65 -2.22 -12.03
N ILE A 119 9.11 -1.32 -12.87
CA ILE A 119 8.86 0.09 -12.48
C ILE A 119 7.88 0.14 -11.31
N TYR A 120 6.79 -0.61 -11.41
CA TYR A 120 5.78 -0.70 -10.37
C TYR A 120 6.35 -1.25 -9.05
N LEU A 121 7.25 -2.24 -9.10
CA LEU A 121 7.91 -2.78 -7.91
C LEU A 121 8.86 -1.77 -7.26
N VAL A 122 9.68 -1.07 -8.04
CA VAL A 122 10.56 0.00 -7.50
C VAL A 122 9.71 1.08 -6.82
N PHE A 123 8.59 1.44 -7.44
CA PHE A 123 7.65 2.39 -6.88
C PHE A 123 7.00 1.90 -5.58
N THR A 124 6.58 0.64 -5.54
CA THR A 124 6.02 -0.02 -4.36
C THR A 124 7.02 -0.01 -3.21
N LEU A 125 8.28 -0.35 -3.46
CA LEU A 125 9.36 -0.31 -2.46
C LEU A 125 9.61 1.11 -1.94
N ALA A 126 9.58 2.11 -2.82
CA ALA A 126 9.71 3.51 -2.41
C ALA A 126 8.55 3.94 -1.48
N LEU A 127 7.32 3.53 -1.79
CA LEU A 127 6.15 3.81 -0.95
C LEU A 127 6.19 3.08 0.41
N ILE A 128 6.72 1.87 0.44
CA ILE A 128 6.97 1.13 1.69
C ILE A 128 7.96 1.90 2.56
N CYS A 129 9.10 2.32 2.01
CA CYS A 129 10.09 3.12 2.73
C CYS A 129 9.48 4.46 3.20
N PHE A 130 8.75 5.14 2.33
CA PHE A 130 8.06 6.38 2.68
C PHE A 130 7.10 6.20 3.85
N SER A 131 6.33 5.10 3.86
CA SER A 131 5.37 4.82 4.94
C SER A 131 6.04 4.41 6.24
N ALA A 132 7.15 3.67 6.16
CA ALA A 132 7.97 3.30 7.31
C ALA A 132 8.58 4.53 7.99
N TRP A 133 8.95 5.56 7.21
CA TRP A 133 9.37 6.85 7.77
C TRP A 133 8.18 7.69 8.27
N LEU A 134 7.12 7.83 7.49
CA LEU A 134 6.03 8.76 7.79
C LEU A 134 5.19 8.32 8.99
N SER A 135 4.88 7.03 9.11
CA SER A 135 3.97 6.53 10.14
C SER A 135 4.46 6.80 11.57
N PRO A 136 5.72 6.52 11.96
CA PRO A 136 6.24 6.88 13.29
C PRO A 136 6.29 8.39 13.56
N ASN A 137 6.62 9.19 12.54
CA ASN A 137 6.63 10.66 12.65
C ASN A 137 5.23 11.21 12.93
N LEU A 138 4.22 10.72 12.20
CA LEU A 138 2.82 11.08 12.44
C LEU A 138 2.34 10.59 13.80
N ASN A 139 2.67 9.36 14.18
CA ASN A 139 2.29 8.80 15.48
C ASN A 139 2.83 9.68 16.63
N THR A 140 4.11 10.05 16.58
CA THR A 140 4.76 10.93 17.56
C THR A 140 4.11 12.31 17.59
N PHE A 141 3.80 12.88 16.42
CA PHE A 141 3.11 14.16 16.32
C PHE A 141 1.73 14.12 17.00
N PHE A 142 0.92 13.09 16.75
CA PHE A 142 -0.41 12.96 17.37
C PHE A 142 -0.34 12.69 18.88
N ILE A 143 0.62 11.88 19.34
CA ILE A 143 0.88 11.70 20.78
C ILE A 143 1.24 13.05 21.43
N GLY A 144 2.10 13.84 20.78
CA GLY A 144 2.46 15.19 21.26
C GLY A 144 1.28 16.17 21.32
N LYS A 145 0.15 15.85 20.66
CA LYS A 145 -1.11 16.61 20.73
C LYS A 145 -2.10 16.05 21.76
N GLY A 146 -1.71 15.05 22.55
CA GLY A 146 -2.55 14.43 23.58
C GLY A 146 -3.50 13.35 23.03
N VAL A 147 -3.30 12.88 21.81
CA VAL A 147 -4.05 11.74 21.25
C VAL A 147 -3.49 10.44 21.84
N GLY A 148 -4.37 9.55 22.32
CA GLY A 148 -3.97 8.27 22.91
C GLY A 148 -3.14 7.41 21.95
N GLY A 149 -2.13 6.69 22.46
CA GLY A 149 -1.11 6.02 21.63
C GLY A 149 -1.66 5.08 20.56
N GLN A 150 -2.67 4.26 20.89
CA GLN A 150 -3.30 3.35 19.92
C GLN A 150 -4.05 4.12 18.82
N LEU A 151 -4.77 5.18 19.18
CA LEU A 151 -5.49 6.00 18.22
C LEU A 151 -4.52 6.73 17.29
N SER A 152 -3.43 7.28 17.84
CA SER A 152 -2.34 7.90 17.07
C SER A 152 -1.75 6.92 16.05
N ALA A 153 -1.54 5.65 16.43
CA ALA A 153 -1.01 4.61 15.54
C ALA A 153 -1.99 4.27 14.41
N ASN A 154 -3.28 4.15 14.74
CA ASN A 154 -4.31 3.88 13.76
C ASN A 154 -4.46 5.04 12.76
N ILE A 155 -4.45 6.29 13.24
CA ILE A 155 -4.52 7.48 12.37
C ILE A 155 -3.29 7.55 11.46
N ALA A 156 -2.09 7.40 12.01
CA ALA A 156 -0.85 7.42 11.21
C ALA A 156 -0.86 6.36 10.10
N THR A 157 -1.29 5.14 10.43
CA THR A 157 -1.43 4.05 9.47
C THR A 157 -2.50 4.35 8.41
N ALA A 158 -3.65 4.89 8.81
CA ALA A 158 -4.74 5.25 7.89
C ALA A 158 -4.33 6.35 6.91
N VAL A 159 -3.58 7.35 7.37
CA VAL A 159 -3.02 8.42 6.52
C VAL A 159 -2.06 7.84 5.49
N CYS A 160 -1.13 6.98 5.92
CA CYS A 160 -0.19 6.33 4.99
C CYS A 160 -0.91 5.50 3.94
N SER A 161 -1.88 4.67 4.35
CA SER A 161 -2.68 3.84 3.44
C SER A 161 -3.49 4.68 2.44
N THR A 162 -4.02 5.82 2.90
CA THR A 162 -4.79 6.73 2.05
C THR A 162 -3.89 7.41 1.01
N ILE A 163 -2.71 7.89 1.42
CA ILE A 163 -1.71 8.45 0.50
C ILE A 163 -1.32 7.41 -0.55
N GLN A 164 -0.97 6.19 -0.11
CA GLN A 164 -0.61 5.11 -1.03
C GLN A 164 -1.75 4.83 -2.02
N PHE A 165 -2.99 4.69 -1.56
CA PHE A 165 -4.15 4.44 -2.42
C PHE A 165 -4.30 5.49 -3.53
N PHE A 166 -4.24 6.79 -3.18
CA PHE A 166 -4.36 7.87 -4.17
C PHE A 166 -3.16 7.96 -5.11
N VAL A 167 -1.99 7.52 -4.66
CA VAL A 167 -0.76 7.52 -5.44
C VAL A 167 -0.69 6.32 -6.38
N TYR A 168 -1.21 5.16 -5.99
CA TYR A 168 -1.28 3.98 -6.87
C TYR A 168 -2.24 4.17 -8.05
N PHE A 169 -3.34 4.90 -7.88
CA PHE A 169 -4.31 5.12 -8.97
C PHE A 169 -3.67 5.71 -10.25
N PRO A 170 -2.97 6.87 -10.21
CA PRO A 170 -2.33 7.42 -11.40
C PRO A 170 -1.19 6.54 -11.90
N VAL A 171 -0.46 5.85 -11.03
CA VAL A 171 0.64 4.96 -11.43
C VAL A 171 0.12 3.75 -12.20
N ASP A 172 -0.90 3.08 -11.69
CA ASP A 172 -1.54 1.93 -12.39
C ASP A 172 -2.21 2.36 -13.70
N LYS A 173 -2.69 3.61 -13.77
CA LYS A 173 -3.26 4.16 -15.00
C LYS A 173 -2.19 4.43 -16.08
N LEU A 174 -0.96 4.74 -15.67
CA LEU A 174 0.15 5.05 -16.58
C LEU A 174 0.88 3.78 -17.08
N LEU A 175 0.77 2.66 -16.35
CA LEU A 175 1.49 1.40 -16.59
C LEU A 175 0.64 0.29 -17.25
#